data_AF-A0A7K9YMA5-F1
#
_entry.id   AF-A0A7K9YMA5-F1
#
_cell.length_a   1.000
_cell.length_b   1.000
_cell.length_c   1.000
_cell.angle_alpha   90.00
_cell.angle_beta   90.00
_cell.angle_gamma   90.00
#
_symmetry.space_group_name_H-M   'P 1'
#
loop_
_entity.id
_entity.type
_entity.pdbx_description
1 polymer ?
#
loop_
_entity_poly.entity_id
_entity_poly.type
_entity_poly.pdbx_seq_one_letter_code
_entity_poly.pdbx_strand_id
1 'polypeptide(L)'
;MKEKLYQGITLVVDRYAFSGVAFTSAKENFCLDWCKQPDAGLPKPDLILFLQLSPEEAAARGNFGRERYENGPFQEKVLQSFCNLMKEKTLNWKIMDASKSIEDLHREIKSVAEKTMQEVKDKPLGELWK
;
A
#
# COMPACT_ATOMS: atom_id res chain seq x y z
N MET A 1 -3.96 -3.75 16.97
CA MET A 1 -3.01 -4.20 15.93
C MET A 1 -1.77 -4.83 16.54
N LYS A 2 -0.95 -4.08 17.30
CA LYS A 2 0.27 -4.59 17.96
C LYS A 2 0.03 -5.85 18.80
N GLU A 3 -1.02 -5.86 19.64
CA GLU A 3 -1.36 -7.02 20.48
C GLU A 3 -1.57 -8.31 19.68
N LYS A 4 -2.33 -8.27 18.58
CA LYS A 4 -2.55 -9.44 17.70
C LYS A 4 -1.24 -9.93 17.08
N LEU A 5 -0.38 -9.00 16.63
CA LEU A 5 0.94 -9.35 16.09
C LEU A 5 1.81 -10.03 17.16
N TYR A 6 1.79 -9.54 18.40
CA TYR A 6 2.52 -10.17 19.52
C TYR A 6 1.94 -11.54 19.93
N GLN A 7 0.68 -11.83 19.61
CA GLN A 7 0.07 -13.15 19.77
C GLN A 7 0.42 -14.13 18.63
N GLY A 8 1.26 -13.71 17.68
CA GLY A 8 1.63 -14.53 16.51
C GLY A 8 0.58 -14.52 15.39
N ILE A 9 -0.36 -13.58 15.39
CA ILE A 9 -1.40 -13.46 14.37
C ILE A 9 -0.92 -12.52 13.25
N THR A 10 -0.80 -13.04 12.03
CA THR A 10 -0.60 -12.22 10.82
C THR A 10 -1.85 -11.39 10.51
N LEU A 11 -1.65 -10.10 10.20
CA LEU A 11 -2.73 -9.19 9.81
C LEU A 11 -2.63 -8.82 8.34
N VAL A 12 -3.67 -9.13 7.57
CA VAL A 12 -3.86 -8.61 6.21
C VAL A 12 -4.71 -7.36 6.31
N VAL A 13 -4.21 -6.25 5.79
CA VAL A 13 -4.84 -4.93 5.93
C VAL A 13 -5.09 -4.34 4.54
N ASP A 14 -6.34 -4.08 4.23
CA ASP A 14 -6.71 -3.34 3.02
C ASP A 14 -6.56 -1.83 3.27
N ARG A 15 -5.57 -1.25 2.58
CA ARG A 15 -5.05 0.12 2.78
C ARG A 15 -4.44 0.37 4.17
N TYR A 16 -3.53 1.33 4.22
CA TYR A 16 -2.87 1.76 5.45
C TYR A 16 -2.40 3.22 5.31
N ALA A 17 -1.44 3.66 6.13
CA ALA A 17 -0.83 4.99 6.11
C ALA A 17 -0.50 5.50 4.69
N PHE A 18 0.01 4.63 3.80
CA PHE A 18 0.38 5.00 2.44
C PHE A 18 -0.79 5.56 1.61
N SER A 19 -2.01 5.03 1.79
CA SER A 19 -3.19 5.61 1.13
C SER A 19 -3.53 6.98 1.71
N GLY A 20 -3.45 7.15 3.04
CA GLY A 20 -3.67 8.45 3.68
C GLY A 20 -2.73 9.53 3.13
N VAL A 21 -1.44 9.20 3.06
CA VAL A 21 -0.41 10.08 2.50
C VAL A 21 -0.67 10.36 1.02
N ALA A 22 -0.77 9.33 0.19
CA ALA A 22 -0.86 9.50 -1.27
C ALA A 22 -2.10 10.29 -1.71
N PHE A 23 -3.26 10.07 -1.07
CA PHE A 23 -4.49 10.81 -1.39
C PHE A 23 -4.47 12.25 -0.86
N THR A 24 -3.80 12.51 0.25
CA THR A 24 -3.71 13.86 0.80
C THR A 24 -2.68 14.70 0.06
N SER A 25 -1.49 14.14 -0.24
CA SER A 25 -0.45 14.82 -1.00
C SER A 25 -0.82 15.06 -2.47
N ALA A 26 -1.81 14.34 -3.00
CA ALA A 26 -2.38 14.59 -4.32
C ALA A 26 -3.25 15.87 -4.38
N LYS A 27 -3.64 16.42 -3.22
CA LYS A 27 -4.35 17.70 -3.12
C LYS A 27 -3.35 18.86 -3.14
N GLU A 28 -3.83 20.05 -3.51
CA GLU A 28 -2.99 21.25 -3.54
C GLU A 28 -2.54 21.65 -2.12
N ASN A 29 -1.31 22.17 -2.04
CA ASN A 29 -0.69 22.70 -0.81
C ASN A 29 -0.40 21.68 0.31
N PHE A 30 -0.38 20.38 0.00
CA PHE A 30 0.03 19.34 0.94
C PHE A 30 1.35 18.69 0.49
N CYS A 31 2.44 18.94 1.23
CA CYS A 31 3.69 18.24 0.96
C CYS A 31 3.67 16.82 1.55
N LEU A 32 4.40 15.91 0.89
CA LEU A 32 4.43 14.50 1.24
C LEU A 32 4.97 14.27 2.65
N ASP A 33 6.01 15.00 3.06
CA ASP A 33 6.61 14.87 4.39
C ASP A 33 5.65 15.26 5.52
N TRP A 34 4.87 16.33 5.32
CA TRP A 34 3.84 16.73 6.28
C TRP A 34 2.75 15.66 6.41
N CYS A 35 2.32 15.10 5.27
CA CYS A 35 1.31 14.03 5.26
C CYS A 35 1.77 12.77 5.99
N LYS A 36 3.08 12.48 6.05
CA LYS A 36 3.65 11.32 6.75
C LYS A 36 3.63 11.48 8.28
N GLN A 37 3.72 12.70 8.80
CA GLN A 37 3.93 12.94 10.23
C GLN A 37 2.85 12.34 11.15
N PRO A 38 1.54 12.41 10.82
CA PRO A 38 0.50 11.85 11.68
C PRO A 38 0.59 10.32 11.86
N ASP A 39 1.18 9.63 10.88
CA ASP A 39 1.29 8.17 10.83
C ASP A 39 2.68 7.67 11.28
N ALA A 40 3.61 8.58 11.62
CA ALA A 40 4.92 8.22 12.14
C ALA A 40 4.78 7.51 13.50
N GLY A 41 5.47 6.38 13.67
CA GLY A 41 5.38 5.54 14.87
C GLY A 41 4.27 4.47 14.83
N LEU A 42 3.46 4.42 13.76
CA LEU A 42 2.56 3.29 13.53
C LEU A 42 3.36 1.98 13.36
N PRO A 43 2.74 0.81 13.61
CA PRO A 43 3.31 -0.49 13.24
C PRO A 43 3.83 -0.49 11.81
N LYS A 44 5.13 -0.70 11.63
CA LYS A 44 5.74 -0.78 10.30
C LYS A 44 5.30 -2.09 9.62
N PRO A 45 4.74 -2.05 8.41
CA PRO A 45 4.44 -3.26 7.66
C PRO A 45 5.71 -4.00 7.24
N ASP A 46 5.71 -5.33 7.40
CA ASP A 46 6.77 -6.22 6.92
C ASP A 46 6.73 -6.43 5.39
N LEU A 47 5.55 -6.23 4.80
CA LEU A 47 5.27 -6.37 3.38
C LEU A 47 4.24 -5.33 2.96
N ILE A 48 4.48 -4.65 1.84
CA ILE A 48 3.53 -3.74 1.23
C ILE A 48 3.31 -4.15 -0.21
N LEU A 49 2.08 -4.57 -0.51
CA LEU A 49 1.69 -5.02 -1.84
C LEU A 49 1.05 -3.84 -2.57
N PHE A 50 1.71 -3.36 -3.63
CA PHE A 50 1.16 -2.34 -4.52
C PHE A 50 0.60 -3.01 -5.77
N LEU A 51 -0.72 -3.10 -5.86
CA LEU A 51 -1.41 -3.69 -6.99
C LEU A 51 -1.47 -2.67 -8.13
N GLN A 52 -0.58 -2.81 -9.11
CA GLN A 52 -0.49 -1.91 -10.24
C GLN A 52 -1.46 -2.32 -11.33
N LEU A 53 -2.26 -1.35 -11.78
CA LEU A 53 -3.21 -1.50 -12.88
C LEU A 53 -3.20 -0.22 -13.72
N SER A 54 -3.33 -0.34 -15.03
CA SER A 54 -3.49 0.84 -15.87
C SER A 54 -4.85 1.53 -15.61
N PRO A 55 -4.96 2.86 -15.77
CA PRO A 55 -6.23 3.57 -15.67
C PRO A 55 -7.30 2.99 -16.61
N GLU A 56 -6.91 2.55 -17.81
CA GLU A 56 -7.80 1.96 -18.81
C GLU A 56 -8.40 0.63 -18.32
N GLU A 57 -7.57 -0.26 -17.78
CA GLU A 57 -8.03 -1.53 -17.21
C GLU A 57 -8.83 -1.34 -15.92
N ALA A 58 -8.48 -0.33 -15.11
CA ALA A 58 -9.24 0.03 -13.91
C ALA A 58 -10.66 0.51 -14.27
N ALA A 59 -10.78 1.37 -15.29
CA ALA A 59 -12.07 1.84 -15.78
C ALA A 59 -12.93 0.70 -16.36
N ALA A 60 -12.30 -0.30 -17.00
CA ALA A 60 -12.98 -1.46 -17.56
C ALA A 60 -13.62 -2.39 -16.50
N ARG A 61 -13.15 -2.34 -15.25
CA ARG A 61 -13.71 -3.14 -14.13
C ARG A 61 -15.06 -2.61 -13.62
N GLY A 62 -15.55 -1.49 -14.16
CA GLY A 62 -16.82 -0.89 -13.82
C GLY A 62 -16.75 -0.01 -12.56
N ASN A 63 -17.79 0.81 -12.35
CA ASN A 63 -17.97 1.76 -11.25
C ASN A 63 -17.03 2.97 -11.17
N PHE A 64 -15.99 3.09 -12.03
CA PHE A 64 -15.14 4.29 -12.06
C PHE A 64 -15.96 5.56 -12.31
N GLY A 65 -15.90 6.50 -11.37
CA GLY A 65 -16.57 7.82 -11.43
C GLY A 65 -17.73 7.98 -10.46
N ARG A 66 -17.99 6.98 -9.59
CA ARG A 66 -19.05 7.06 -8.57
C ARG A 66 -18.52 7.57 -7.24
N GLU A 67 -17.25 7.34 -6.93
CA GLU A 67 -16.64 7.81 -5.69
C GLU A 67 -15.88 9.13 -5.87
N ARG A 68 -15.75 9.90 -4.77
CA ARG A 68 -15.16 11.25 -4.72
C ARG A 68 -13.80 11.38 -5.42
N TYR A 69 -13.00 10.32 -5.42
CA TYR A 69 -11.63 10.32 -5.93
C TYR A 69 -11.46 9.58 -7.25
N GLU A 70 -12.54 9.06 -7.85
CA GLU A 70 -12.49 8.32 -9.11
C GLU A 70 -12.56 9.27 -10.32
N ASN A 71 -11.63 10.23 -10.37
CA ASN A 71 -11.39 11.03 -11.57
C ASN A 71 -9.94 10.84 -12.03
N GLY A 72 -9.73 10.69 -13.33
CA GLY A 72 -8.43 10.37 -13.93
C GLY A 72 -7.29 11.30 -13.48
N PRO A 73 -7.44 12.64 -13.59
CA PRO A 73 -6.37 13.57 -13.21
C PRO A 73 -5.96 13.47 -11.73
N PHE A 74 -6.91 13.23 -10.82
CA PHE A 74 -6.58 13.04 -9.41
C PHE A 74 -5.91 11.69 -9.16
N GLN A 75 -6.39 10.61 -9.78
CA GLN A 75 -5.77 9.28 -9.67
C GLN A 75 -4.32 9.27 -10.19
N GLU A 76 -4.02 10.05 -11.22
CA GLU A 76 -2.65 10.21 -11.71
C GLU A 76 -1.73 10.90 -10.67
N LYS A 77 -2.21 11.95 -9.99
CA LYS A 77 -1.49 12.59 -8.88
C LYS A 77 -1.29 11.64 -7.68
N VAL A 78 -2.29 10.82 -7.38
CA VAL A 78 -2.21 9.79 -6.35
C VAL A 78 -1.16 8.74 -6.71
N LEU A 79 -1.14 8.28 -7.96
CA LEU A 79 -0.13 7.34 -8.46
C LEU A 79 1.28 7.92 -8.35
N GLN A 80 1.47 9.19 -8.75
CA GLN A 80 2.76 9.88 -8.58
C GLN A 80 3.20 9.95 -7.10
N SER A 81 2.24 10.17 -6.19
CA SER A 81 2.52 10.17 -4.75
C SER A 81 2.94 8.77 -4.26
N PHE A 82 2.28 7.71 -4.70
CA PHE A 82 2.72 6.33 -4.44
C PHE A 82 4.12 6.04 -5.00
N CYS A 83 4.41 6.47 -6.24
CA CYS A 83 5.74 6.34 -6.84
C CYS A 83 6.82 7.02 -5.98
N ASN A 84 6.52 8.16 -5.35
CA ASN A 84 7.45 8.80 -4.43
C ASN A 84 7.62 8.01 -3.12
N LEU A 85 6.54 7.45 -2.55
CA LEU A 85 6.61 6.58 -1.36
C LEU A 85 7.39 5.29 -1.62
N MET A 86 7.31 4.73 -2.83
CA MET A 86 8.02 3.51 -3.23
C MET A 86 9.54 3.71 -3.39
N LYS A 87 10.04 4.95 -3.44
CA LYS A 87 11.49 5.24 -3.45
C LYS A 87 12.16 4.95 -2.10
N GLU A 88 11.37 4.84 -1.02
CA GLU A 88 11.89 4.62 0.33
C GLU A 88 12.35 3.16 0.51
N LYS A 89 13.68 2.94 0.46
CA LYS A 89 14.28 1.59 0.52
C LYS A 89 14.12 0.87 1.86
N THR A 90 13.72 1.58 2.92
CA THR A 90 13.48 1.00 4.24
C THR A 90 12.19 0.17 4.28
N LEU A 91 11.31 0.33 3.28
CA LEU A 91 10.01 -0.31 3.17
C LEU A 91 10.05 -1.44 2.14
N ASN A 92 9.46 -2.57 2.48
CA ASN A 92 9.42 -3.77 1.61
C ASN A 92 8.24 -3.70 0.65
N TRP A 93 8.36 -2.84 -0.37
CA TRP A 93 7.38 -2.74 -1.45
C TRP A 93 7.53 -3.92 -2.44
N LYS A 94 6.39 -4.50 -2.81
CA LYS A 94 6.27 -5.44 -3.92
C LYS A 94 5.17 -4.95 -4.85
N ILE A 95 5.57 -4.60 -6.06
CA ILE A 95 4.64 -4.22 -7.12
C ILE A 95 4.11 -5.51 -7.74
N MET A 96 2.79 -5.64 -7.75
CA MET A 96 2.08 -6.80 -8.29
C MET A 96 1.27 -6.35 -9.50
N ASP A 97 1.41 -7.08 -10.60
CA ASP A 97 0.64 -6.85 -11.82
C ASP A 97 -0.80 -7.28 -11.60
N ALA A 98 -1.67 -6.29 -11.42
CA ALA A 98 -3.07 -6.53 -11.13
C ALA A 98 -3.89 -6.79 -12.38
N SER A 99 -3.33 -6.73 -13.60
CA SER A 99 -4.04 -7.04 -14.86
C SER A 99 -4.37 -8.53 -15.02
N LYS A 100 -3.65 -9.40 -14.30
CA LYS A 100 -3.84 -10.85 -14.28
C LYS A 100 -5.24 -11.25 -13.79
N SER A 101 -5.59 -12.53 -14.00
CA SER A 101 -6.77 -13.12 -13.38
C SER A 101 -6.70 -13.04 -11.85
N ILE A 102 -7.87 -13.06 -11.21
CA ILE A 102 -7.96 -13.01 -9.74
C ILE A 102 -7.18 -14.18 -9.13
N GLU A 103 -7.31 -15.37 -9.71
CA GLU A 103 -6.70 -16.61 -9.25
C GLU A 103 -5.18 -16.56 -9.38
N ASP A 104 -4.64 -16.05 -10.49
CA ASP A 104 -3.20 -15.95 -10.70
C ASP A 104 -2.56 -14.92 -9.76
N LEU A 105 -3.17 -13.74 -9.66
CA LEU A 105 -2.71 -12.69 -8.76
C LEU A 105 -2.80 -13.14 -7.29
N HIS A 106 -3.86 -13.85 -6.91
CA HIS A 106 -4.01 -14.39 -5.57
C HIS A 106 -2.91 -15.39 -5.22
N ARG A 107 -2.56 -16.31 -6.14
CA ARG A 107 -1.46 -17.28 -5.91
C ARG A 107 -0.12 -16.57 -5.73
N GLU A 108 0.14 -15.53 -6.51
CA GLU A 108 1.36 -14.72 -6.39
C GLU A 108 1.41 -13.98 -5.05
N ILE A 109 0.34 -13.27 -4.68
CA ILE A 109 0.22 -12.58 -3.39
C ILE A 109 0.44 -13.55 -2.23
N LYS A 110 -0.22 -14.72 -2.26
CA LYS A 110 -0.10 -15.74 -1.22
C LYS A 110 1.35 -16.22 -1.08
N SER A 111 2.00 -16.56 -2.19
CA SER A 111 3.39 -17.03 -2.19
C SER A 111 4.35 -16.01 -1.57
N VAL A 112 4.20 -14.73 -1.94
CA VAL A 112 5.03 -13.66 -1.38
C VAL A 112 4.74 -13.42 0.10
N ALA A 113 3.46 -13.43 0.50
CA ALA A 113 3.08 -13.28 1.90
C ALA A 113 3.62 -14.41 2.79
N GLU A 114 3.47 -15.67 2.37
CA GLU A 114 3.98 -16.84 3.10
C GLU A 114 5.51 -16.79 3.25
N LYS A 115 6.22 -16.40 2.18
CA LYS A 115 7.66 -16.20 2.23
C LYS A 115 8.04 -15.10 3.23
N THR A 116 7.38 -13.94 3.18
CA THR A 116 7.67 -12.86 4.13
C THR A 116 7.37 -13.27 5.57
N MET A 117 6.28 -14.00 5.83
CA MET A 117 5.98 -14.52 7.17
C MET A 117 7.14 -15.34 7.75
N GLN A 118 7.77 -16.20 6.94
CA GLN A 118 8.93 -16.97 7.39
C GLN A 118 10.18 -16.10 7.65
N GLU A 119 10.40 -15.07 6.83
CA GLU A 119 11.55 -14.18 6.93
C GLU A 119 11.49 -13.21 8.12
N VAL A 120 10.30 -12.95 8.66
CA VAL A 120 10.08 -11.92 9.71
C VAL A 120 9.62 -12.48 11.06
N LYS A 121 9.34 -13.79 11.15
CA LYS A 121 8.82 -14.44 12.37
C LYS A 121 9.62 -14.13 13.65
N ASP A 122 10.94 -13.99 13.53
CA ASP A 122 11.85 -13.76 14.66
C ASP A 122 12.37 -12.31 14.71
N LYS A 123 11.84 -11.41 13.88
CA LYS A 123 12.25 -10.00 13.82
C LYS A 123 11.30 -9.14 14.67
N PRO A 124 11.82 -8.11 15.36
CA PRO A 124 10.96 -7.20 16.10
C PRO A 124 10.09 -6.37 15.16
N LEU A 125 8.87 -6.05 15.60
CA LEU A 125 7.99 -5.13 14.90
C LEU A 125 8.62 -3.72 14.84
N GLY A 126 8.82 -3.21 13.62
CA GLY A 126 9.37 -1.88 13.39
C GLY A 126 8.35 -0.74 13.62
N GLU A 127 8.87 0.48 13.62
CA GLU A 127 8.08 1.72 13.64
C GLU A 127 8.13 2.38 12.25
N LEU A 128 6.97 2.82 11.76
CA LEU A 128 6.85 3.45 10.44
C LEU A 128 7.38 4.89 10.48
N TRP A 129 8.21 5.27 9.50
CA TRP A 129 8.75 6.64 9.32
C TRP A 129 9.42 7.25 10.56
N LYS A 130 10.17 6.43 11.29
CA LYS A 130 10.92 6.81 12.49
C LYS A 130 12.31 6.19 12.48
#